data_AF-A0A7K1H0R7-F1
#
_entry.id   AF-A0A7K1H0R7-F1
#
_cell.length_a   1.000
_cell.length_b   1.000
_cell.length_c   1.000
_cell.angle_alpha   90.00
_cell.angle_beta   90.00
_cell.angle_gamma   90.00
#
_symmetry.space_group_name_H-M   'P 1'
#
loop_
_entity.id
_entity.type
_entity.pdbx_description
1 polymer ?
#
loop_
_entity_poly.entity_id
_entity_poly.type
_entity_poly.pdbx_seq_one_letter_code
_entity_poly.pdbx_strand_id
1 'polypeptide(L)'
;MDALTSRGRTVRVAVTALGLAVLLAGTVWGADDHFPFGPFRMYSTSDPADADAPDTRVEGVDRNGNLVDLGERATGIRRAEIEGQQSRYVADPSRLREVAEAYGRRHPDAPELTEVRIVIRWHDITDRRPTGRWVDETVVSWQVTR
;
A
#
# COMPACT_ATOMS: atom_id res chain seq x y z
N MET A 1 13.99 9.77 49.82
CA MET A 1 13.29 9.94 48.54
C MET A 1 13.78 11.25 47.96
N ASP A 2 14.62 11.21 46.92
CA ASP A 2 15.12 12.43 46.29
C ASP A 2 13.96 13.15 45.59
N ALA A 3 13.60 14.32 46.11
CA ALA A 3 12.54 15.13 45.53
C ALA A 3 13.04 15.76 44.22
N LEU A 4 12.24 15.63 43.15
CA LEU A 4 12.52 16.26 41.87
C LEU A 4 12.64 17.78 42.04
N THR A 5 13.69 18.37 41.45
CA THR A 5 13.83 19.83 41.38
C THR A 5 12.67 20.44 40.60
N SER A 6 12.30 21.69 40.89
CA SER A 6 11.22 22.40 40.20
C SER A 6 11.44 22.42 38.68
N ARG A 7 12.68 22.63 38.24
CA ARG A 7 13.05 22.55 36.81
C ARG A 7 12.81 21.15 36.24
N GLY A 8 13.18 20.11 36.97
CA GLY A 8 12.92 18.72 36.57
C GLY A 8 11.43 18.41 36.42
N ARG A 9 10.59 18.96 37.31
CA ARG A 9 9.12 18.86 37.22
C ARG A 9 8.58 19.57 35.99
N THR A 10 8.97 20.83 35.78
CA THR A 10 8.51 21.63 34.63
C THR A 10 8.84 20.98 33.30
N VAL A 11 10.07 20.46 33.15
CA VAL A 11 10.50 19.78 31.91
C VAL A 11 9.64 18.54 31.63
N ARG A 12 9.39 17.70 32.65
CA ARG A 12 8.57 16.49 32.47
C ARG A 12 7.14 16.84 32.05
N VAL A 13 6.52 17.81 32.73
CA VAL A 13 5.17 18.28 32.38
C VAL A 13 5.14 18.83 30.96
N ALA A 14 6.12 19.65 30.58
CA ALA A 14 6.19 20.22 29.24
C ALA A 14 6.34 19.13 28.16
N VAL A 15 7.21 18.14 28.37
CA VAL A 15 7.39 17.01 27.44
C VAL A 15 6.12 16.16 27.35
N THR A 16 5.46 15.87 28.48
CA THR A 16 4.18 15.13 28.48
C THR A 16 3.09 15.91 27.76
N ALA A 17 2.96 17.21 28.02
CA ALA A 17 1.99 18.07 27.35
C ALA A 17 2.24 18.17 25.84
N LEU A 18 3.51 18.27 25.43
CA LEU A 18 3.89 18.25 24.02
C LEU A 18 3.53 16.92 23.36
N GLY A 19 3.85 15.79 24.00
CA GLY A 19 3.49 14.46 23.50
C GLY A 19 1.97 14.30 23.37
N LEU A 20 1.21 14.76 24.35
CA LEU A 20 -0.26 14.76 24.29
C LEU A 20 -0.78 15.65 23.15
N ALA A 21 -0.22 16.84 22.95
CA ALA A 21 -0.61 17.74 21.87
C ALA A 21 -0.36 17.12 20.49
N VAL A 22 0.80 16.48 20.29
CA VAL A 22 1.14 15.78 19.04
C VAL A 22 0.21 14.59 18.81
N LEU A 23 -0.08 13.81 19.85
CA LEU A 23 -1.03 12.69 19.77
C LEU A 23 -2.43 13.15 19.39
N LEU A 24 -2.94 14.22 20.01
CA LEU A 24 -4.27 14.76 19.69
C LEU A 24 -4.31 15.31 18.26
N ALA A 25 -3.27 16.05 17.84
CA ALA A 25 -3.18 16.55 16.48
C ALA A 25 -3.15 15.40 15.45
N GLY A 26 -2.35 14.37 15.71
CA GLY A 26 -2.30 13.17 14.88
C GLY A 26 -3.62 12.38 14.87
N THR A 27 -4.34 12.32 15.99
CA THR A 27 -5.66 11.67 16.06
C THR A 27 -6.71 12.38 15.21
N VAL A 28 -6.72 13.72 15.23
CA VAL A 28 -7.73 14.53 14.53
C VAL A 28 -7.43 14.66 13.03
N TRP A 29 -6.15 14.82 12.65
CA TRP A 29 -5.76 15.13 11.27
C TRP A 29 -4.85 14.11 10.60
N GLY A 30 -4.31 13.15 11.35
CA GLY A 30 -3.40 12.14 10.82
C GLY A 30 -4.07 11.07 9.98
N ALA A 31 -3.23 10.37 9.24
CA ALA A 31 -3.52 9.15 8.48
C ALA A 31 -2.59 8.02 8.94
N ASP A 32 -2.76 6.82 8.39
CA ASP A 32 -2.02 5.61 8.77
C ASP A 32 -0.49 5.79 8.68
N ASP A 33 0.00 6.55 7.70
CA ASP A 33 1.43 6.88 7.53
C ASP A 33 2.03 7.71 8.67
N HIS A 34 1.20 8.37 9.49
CA HIS A 34 1.64 9.24 10.59
C HIS A 34 1.76 8.48 11.93
N PHE A 35 1.66 7.15 11.91
CA PHE A 35 1.94 6.31 13.07
C PHE A 35 3.33 6.67 13.68
N PRO A 36 3.48 6.73 15.02
CA PRO A 36 2.55 6.28 16.07
C PRO A 36 1.55 7.34 16.56
N PHE A 37 1.56 8.55 15.99
CA PHE A 37 0.68 9.64 16.46
C PHE A 37 -0.60 9.79 15.63
N GLY A 38 -0.59 9.33 14.37
CA GLY A 38 -1.79 9.13 13.55
C GLY A 38 -2.51 7.81 13.86
N PRO A 39 -3.84 7.76 13.72
CA PRO A 39 -4.61 6.53 13.92
C PRO A 39 -4.44 5.59 12.73
N PHE A 40 -4.70 4.30 12.95
CA PHE A 40 -4.98 3.37 11.86
C PHE A 40 -6.43 3.53 11.40
N ARG A 41 -6.65 4.35 10.37
CA ARG A 41 -8.00 4.73 9.91
C ARG A 41 -8.79 3.52 9.40
N MET A 42 -8.09 2.49 8.92
CA MET A 42 -8.68 1.20 8.52
C MET A 42 -9.48 0.51 9.65
N TYR A 43 -9.23 0.84 10.92
CA TYR A 43 -9.96 0.28 12.07
C TYR A 43 -10.91 1.25 12.75
N SER A 44 -10.82 2.55 12.46
CA SER A 44 -11.62 3.59 13.12
C SER A 44 -12.67 4.23 12.22
N THR A 45 -12.65 3.92 10.92
CA THR A 45 -13.59 4.45 9.93
C THR A 45 -14.13 3.34 9.04
N SER A 46 -15.20 3.65 8.30
CA SER A 46 -15.79 2.76 7.30
C SER A 46 -16.00 3.55 6.02
N ASP A 47 -15.82 2.89 4.88
CA ASP A 47 -16.16 3.47 3.59
C ASP A 47 -17.66 3.74 3.45
N PRO A 48 -18.06 4.68 2.57
CA PRO A 48 -19.46 4.88 2.19
C PRO A 48 -20.14 3.57 1.75
N ALA A 49 -21.47 3.51 1.91
CA ALA A 49 -22.24 2.29 1.62
C ALA A 49 -22.12 1.81 0.16
N ASP A 50 -21.88 2.74 -0.76
CA ASP A 50 -21.80 2.53 -2.21
C ASP A 50 -20.42 2.88 -2.76
N ALA A 51 -19.39 2.87 -1.91
CA ALA A 51 -18.01 3.05 -2.38
C ALA A 51 -17.49 1.75 -3.00
N ASP A 52 -16.91 1.85 -4.19
CA ASP A 52 -16.28 0.72 -4.86
C ASP A 52 -15.15 0.11 -4.02
N ALA A 53 -15.04 -1.22 -4.05
CA ALA A 53 -14.03 -1.95 -3.31
C ALA A 53 -12.82 -2.27 -4.21
N PRO A 54 -11.61 -1.78 -3.89
CA PRO A 54 -10.42 -2.05 -4.67
C PRO A 54 -9.84 -3.45 -4.41
N ASP A 55 -9.40 -4.13 -5.47
CA ASP A 55 -8.59 -5.35 -5.42
C ASP A 55 -7.32 -5.15 -6.27
N THR A 56 -6.20 -4.85 -5.61
CA THR A 56 -4.91 -4.61 -6.27
C THR A 56 -4.28 -5.91 -6.73
N ARG A 57 -3.82 -5.91 -7.99
CA ARG A 57 -3.16 -7.02 -8.64
C ARG A 57 -1.89 -6.55 -9.32
N VAL A 58 -0.91 -7.44 -9.38
CA VAL A 58 0.28 -7.23 -10.20
C VAL A 58 0.27 -8.26 -11.30
N GLU A 59 0.33 -7.80 -12.54
CA GLU A 59 0.23 -8.65 -13.71
C GLU A 59 1.47 -8.45 -14.58
N GLY A 60 1.92 -9.54 -15.18
CA GLY A 60 2.93 -9.54 -16.23
C GLY A 60 2.30 -9.83 -17.57
N VAL A 61 2.88 -9.30 -18.63
CA VAL A 61 2.67 -9.78 -20.01
C VAL A 61 3.92 -10.52 -20.41
N ASP A 62 3.78 -11.76 -20.89
CA ASP A 62 4.93 -12.53 -21.39
C ASP A 62 5.22 -12.23 -22.88
N ARG A 63 6.33 -12.76 -23.41
CA ARG A 63 6.68 -12.62 -24.83
C ARG A 63 5.67 -13.22 -25.82
N ASN A 64 4.80 -14.11 -25.36
CA ASN A 64 3.74 -14.71 -26.16
C ASN A 64 2.43 -13.89 -26.08
N GLY A 65 2.41 -12.82 -25.29
CA GLY A 65 1.23 -11.99 -25.05
C GLY A 65 0.29 -12.52 -23.98
N ASN A 66 0.69 -13.54 -23.21
CA ASN A 66 -0.14 -14.08 -22.13
C ASN A 66 -0.05 -13.21 -20.89
N LEU A 67 -1.17 -13.10 -20.17
CA LEU A 67 -1.20 -12.49 -18.84
C LEU A 67 -0.75 -13.49 -17.78
N VAL A 68 0.12 -13.03 -16.90
CA VAL A 68 0.69 -13.79 -15.79
C VAL A 68 0.35 -13.07 -14.49
N ASP A 69 -0.26 -13.77 -13.53
CA ASP A 69 -0.45 -13.25 -12.17
C ASP A 69 0.89 -13.25 -11.41
N LEU A 70 1.34 -12.07 -10.98
CA LEU A 70 2.61 -11.85 -10.29
C LEU A 70 2.46 -11.72 -8.77
N GLY A 71 1.45 -12.36 -8.19
CA GLY A 71 1.26 -12.45 -6.75
C GLY A 71 2.36 -13.21 -5.99
N GLU A 72 2.19 -13.31 -4.67
CA GLU A 72 3.20 -13.85 -3.73
C GLU A 72 3.70 -15.25 -4.12
N ARG A 73 2.83 -16.13 -4.60
CA ARG A 73 3.24 -17.49 -5.02
C ARG A 73 4.18 -17.46 -6.22
N ALA A 74 4.01 -16.49 -7.12
CA ALA A 74 4.82 -16.37 -8.33
C ALA A 74 6.13 -15.62 -8.06
N THR A 75 6.10 -14.56 -7.25
CA THR A 75 7.24 -13.62 -7.09
C THR A 75 7.87 -13.66 -5.70
N GLY A 76 7.17 -14.16 -4.68
CA GLY A 76 7.53 -14.06 -3.27
C GLY A 76 7.27 -12.69 -2.64
N ILE A 77 6.63 -11.77 -3.38
CA ILE A 77 6.29 -10.42 -2.90
C ILE A 77 4.80 -10.41 -2.58
N ARG A 78 4.41 -10.02 -1.36
CA ARG A 78 2.98 -9.99 -1.02
C ARG A 78 2.33 -8.71 -1.54
N ARG A 79 1.01 -8.78 -1.69
CA ARG A 79 0.19 -7.67 -2.18
C ARG A 79 0.37 -6.41 -1.32
N ALA A 80 0.46 -6.58 0.00
CA ALA A 80 0.59 -5.47 0.94
C ALA A 80 1.88 -4.66 0.75
N GLU A 81 3.00 -5.28 0.36
CA GLU A 81 4.23 -4.56 0.03
C GLU A 81 4.06 -3.67 -1.20
N ILE A 82 3.28 -4.12 -2.18
CA ILE A 82 3.01 -3.35 -3.39
C ILE A 82 2.06 -2.19 -3.08
N GLU A 83 0.95 -2.48 -2.40
CA GLU A 83 -0.06 -1.49 -2.00
C GLU A 83 0.57 -0.38 -1.14
N GLY A 84 1.37 -0.75 -0.13
CA GLY A 84 2.06 0.21 0.75
C GLY A 84 3.13 1.05 0.07
N GLN A 85 3.48 0.75 -1.18
CA GLN A 85 4.47 1.50 -1.98
C GLN A 85 3.87 2.06 -3.29
N GLN A 86 2.55 2.00 -3.48
CA GLN A 86 1.88 2.39 -4.72
C GLN A 86 2.28 3.79 -5.21
N SER A 87 2.34 4.78 -4.30
CA SER A 87 2.77 6.14 -4.63
C SER A 87 4.18 6.21 -5.22
N ARG A 88 5.09 5.33 -4.77
CA ARG A 88 6.46 5.24 -5.28
C ARG A 88 6.52 4.55 -6.64
N TYR A 89 5.67 3.55 -6.89
CA TYR A 89 5.56 2.94 -8.21
C TYR A 89 4.96 3.90 -9.24
N VAL A 90 3.96 4.71 -8.86
CA VAL A 90 3.42 5.77 -9.73
C VAL A 90 4.49 6.82 -10.04
N ALA A 91 5.26 7.24 -9.04
CA ALA A 91 6.33 8.22 -9.23
C ALA A 91 7.51 7.67 -10.06
N ASP A 92 7.81 6.38 -9.94
CA ASP A 92 8.90 5.70 -10.64
C ASP A 92 8.48 4.26 -11.03
N PRO A 93 7.87 4.09 -12.22
CA PRO A 93 7.44 2.77 -12.70
C PRO A 93 8.58 1.77 -12.86
N SER A 94 9.83 2.23 -13.02
CA SER A 94 10.99 1.34 -13.22
C SER A 94 11.27 0.44 -12.01
N ARG A 95 10.72 0.77 -10.84
CA ARG A 95 10.74 -0.08 -9.65
C ARG A 95 10.06 -1.44 -9.86
N LEU A 96 9.14 -1.55 -10.83
CA LEU A 96 8.52 -2.82 -11.20
C LEU A 96 9.51 -3.83 -11.78
N ARG A 97 10.73 -3.40 -12.15
CA ARG A 97 11.84 -4.30 -12.47
C ARG A 97 12.10 -5.32 -11.37
N GLU A 98 12.01 -4.93 -10.10
CA GLU A 98 12.24 -5.85 -8.98
C GLU A 98 11.24 -7.01 -8.96
N VAL A 99 9.99 -6.74 -9.34
CA VAL A 99 8.94 -7.76 -9.47
C VAL A 99 9.24 -8.69 -10.64
N ALA A 100 9.61 -8.14 -11.81
CA ALA A 100 9.97 -8.92 -12.98
C ALA A 100 11.17 -9.85 -12.71
N GLU A 101 12.21 -9.33 -12.08
CA GLU A 101 13.38 -10.12 -11.70
C GLU A 101 13.05 -11.19 -10.64
N ALA A 102 12.18 -10.88 -9.68
CA ALA A 102 11.74 -11.85 -8.68
C ALA A 102 10.95 -13.01 -9.29
N TYR A 103 10.13 -12.73 -10.30
CA TYR A 103 9.47 -13.74 -11.12
C TYR A 103 10.50 -14.58 -11.89
N GLY A 104 11.40 -13.94 -12.65
CA GLY A 104 12.39 -14.65 -13.46
C GLY A 104 13.30 -15.58 -12.66
N ARG A 105 13.70 -15.17 -11.44
CA ARG A 105 14.47 -16.03 -10.52
C ARG A 105 13.72 -17.29 -10.06
N ARG A 106 12.39 -17.23 -9.95
CA ARG A 106 11.55 -18.35 -9.48
C ARG A 106 11.06 -19.22 -10.62
N HIS A 107 10.99 -18.68 -11.84
CA HIS A 107 10.48 -19.35 -13.03
C HIS A 107 11.51 -19.29 -14.16
N PRO A 108 12.69 -19.92 -14.02
CA PRO A 108 13.78 -19.79 -15.00
C PRO A 108 13.42 -20.35 -16.39
N ASP A 109 12.48 -21.28 -16.45
CA ASP A 109 12.02 -21.91 -17.70
C ASP A 109 10.77 -21.25 -18.30
N ALA A 110 10.19 -20.26 -17.60
CA ALA A 110 9.01 -19.55 -18.11
C ALA A 110 9.40 -18.52 -19.19
N PRO A 111 8.49 -18.20 -20.13
CA PRO A 111 8.70 -17.12 -21.08
C PRO A 111 9.04 -15.80 -20.36
N GLU A 112 10.00 -15.06 -20.91
CA GLU A 112 10.39 -13.76 -20.36
C GLU A 112 9.20 -12.79 -20.38
N LEU A 113 9.07 -11.99 -19.32
CA LEU A 113 8.10 -10.91 -19.24
C LEU A 113 8.54 -9.75 -20.15
N THR A 114 7.57 -9.13 -20.82
CA THR A 114 7.71 -7.93 -21.65
C THR A 114 7.17 -6.69 -20.96
N GLU A 115 6.17 -6.86 -20.08
CA GLU A 115 5.58 -5.79 -19.29
C GLU A 115 5.27 -6.28 -17.88
N VAL A 116 5.34 -5.37 -16.91
CA VAL A 116 4.74 -5.53 -15.59
C VAL A 116 3.83 -4.34 -15.32
N ARG A 117 2.63 -4.60 -14.80
CA ARG A 117 1.64 -3.59 -14.48
C ARG A 117 1.00 -3.83 -13.12
N ILE A 118 0.65 -2.73 -12.45
CA ILE A 118 -0.24 -2.75 -11.28
C ILE A 118 -1.63 -2.39 -11.78
N VAL A 119 -2.59 -3.28 -11.53
CA VAL A 119 -3.99 -3.12 -11.92
C VAL A 119 -4.83 -3.12 -10.66
N ILE A 120 -5.74 -2.17 -10.53
CA ILE A 120 -6.76 -2.17 -9.49
C ILE A 120 -8.07 -2.59 -10.13
N ARG A 121 -8.64 -3.69 -9.64
CA ARG A 121 -10.02 -4.06 -9.95
C ARG A 121 -10.95 -3.36 -8.97
N TRP A 122 -11.73 -2.43 -9.47
CA TRP A 122 -12.77 -1.74 -8.70
C TRP A 122 -14.06 -2.54 -8.78
N HIS A 123 -14.44 -3.18 -7.67
CA HIS A 123 -15.70 -3.90 -7.55
C HIS A 123 -16.82 -2.94 -7.19
N ASP A 124 -17.87 -2.94 -7.98
CA ASP A 124 -19.04 -2.08 -7.76
C ASP A 124 -19.85 -2.57 -6.55
N ILE A 125 -20.09 -1.66 -5.61
CA ILE A 125 -20.80 -1.89 -4.36
C ILE A 125 -22.08 -1.06 -4.32
N THR A 126 -23.19 -1.67 -3.93
CA THR A 126 -24.45 -0.97 -3.64
C THR A 126 -25.04 -1.49 -2.34
N ASP A 127 -25.43 -0.59 -1.43
CA ASP A 127 -25.98 -0.93 -0.12
C ASP A 127 -25.09 -1.93 0.65
N ARG A 128 -23.76 -1.73 0.62
CA ARG A 128 -22.74 -2.60 1.24
C ARG A 128 -22.72 -4.03 0.68
N ARG A 129 -23.21 -4.25 -0.54
CA ARG A 129 -23.17 -5.55 -1.21
C ARG A 129 -22.51 -5.45 -2.58
N PRO A 130 -21.66 -6.41 -2.96
CA PRO A 130 -21.08 -6.45 -4.30
C PRO A 130 -22.17 -6.72 -5.34
N THR A 131 -22.17 -5.95 -6.42
CA THR A 131 -23.12 -6.11 -7.54
C THR A 131 -22.69 -7.21 -8.52
N GLY A 132 -21.43 -7.66 -8.42
CA GLY A 132 -20.78 -8.58 -9.36
C GLY A 132 -20.14 -7.87 -10.57
N ARG A 133 -20.42 -6.58 -10.77
CA ARG A 133 -19.73 -5.76 -11.78
C ARG A 133 -18.39 -5.28 -11.24
N TRP A 134 -17.45 -5.07 -12.15
CA TRP A 134 -16.15 -4.50 -11.83
C TRP A 134 -15.55 -3.79 -13.04
N VAL A 135 -14.61 -2.89 -12.78
CA VAL A 135 -13.78 -2.21 -13.80
C VAL A 135 -12.32 -2.36 -13.40
N ASP A 136 -11.47 -2.69 -14.37
CA ASP A 136 -10.02 -2.74 -14.16
C ASP A 136 -9.38 -1.41 -14.57
N GLU A 137 -8.59 -0.84 -13.67
CA GLU A 137 -7.79 0.36 -13.90
C GLU A 137 -6.30 0.00 -13.81
N THR A 138 -5.54 0.24 -14.88
CA THR A 138 -4.08 0.13 -14.82
C THR A 138 -3.50 1.42 -14.23
N VAL A 139 -3.02 1.34 -12.99
CA VAL A 139 -2.49 2.51 -12.27
C VAL A 139 -1.01 2.76 -12.57
N VAL A 140 -0.25 1.70 -12.86
CA VAL A 140 1.17 1.76 -13.22
C VAL A 140 1.47 0.68 -14.24
N SER A 141 2.27 1.02 -15.26
CA SER A 141 2.77 0.09 -16.27
C SER A 141 4.26 0.37 -16.49
N TRP A 142 5.05 -0.70 -16.61
CA TRP A 142 6.47 -0.63 -16.93
C TRP A 142 6.85 -1.70 -17.95
N GLN A 143 7.46 -1.26 -19.04
CA GLN A 143 7.98 -2.13 -20.09
C GLN A 143 9.37 -2.63 -19.72
N VAL A 144 9.59 -3.93 -19.85
CA VAL A 144 10.89 -4.57 -19.60
C VAL A 144 11.81 -4.22 -20.77
N THR A 145 12.59 -3.15 -20.63
CA THR A 145 13.64 -2.80 -21.59
C THR A 145 14.77 -3.84 -21.49
N ARG A 146 15.11 -4.46 -22.62
CA ARG A 146 16.28 -5.34 -22.76
C ARG A 146 17.60 -4.59 -22.54
#